data_AF-A0A849QWZ6-F1
#
_entry.id   AF-A0A849QWZ6-F1
#
_cell.length_a   1.000
_cell.length_b   1.000
_cell.length_c   1.000
_cell.angle_alpha   90.00
_cell.angle_beta   90.00
_cell.angle_gamma   90.00
#
_symmetry.space_group_name_H-M   'P 1'
#
loop_
_entity.id
_entity.type
_entity.pdbx_description
1 polymer ?
#
loop_
_entity_poly.entity_id
_entity_poly.type
_entity_poly.pdbx_seq_one_letter_code
_entity_poly.pdbx_strand_id
1 'polypeptide(L)'
;MLEDEYQLDYFFENGFERKICSKCGSAYWTRDPDRITCGDAPCDPYSFIGNPVFTKQYDLSQMREKFLSFFEGHNHTRVDRYPVIARWRDDIYLTIASIADFQPFVTSGMVPPPANPLTISQPCIRLPDLDSVGRSGRHLTNFEMMAHHAFNNPKKEVYWKNETVEYCDALLNDLGTDPNAVTYKEEPWAGGGNAGPCVEVLVGGLEVATLVFMDLQQKKGGDIMIKGDPYVKMDNYIVDTGYGLERFVWASKGSPTIYDAVFPEVISELMDIAGVEHRLDDPEYANILAKNAKLAGLMDITGQANLMELRKKVAAEIGIPVEELQAIMEPVERVYAIADHSR
;
A
#
# COMPACT_ATOMS: atom_id res chain seq x y z
N MET A 1 -7.98 -15.27 18.13
CA MET A 1 -9.28 -14.59 18.26
C MET A 1 -9.77 -14.00 16.93
N LEU A 2 -8.88 -13.55 16.03
CA LEU A 2 -9.26 -13.11 14.67
C LEU A 2 -9.13 -14.20 13.59
N GLU A 3 -8.62 -15.40 13.90
CA GLU A 3 -8.32 -16.42 12.88
C GLU A 3 -9.56 -16.87 12.09
N ASP A 4 -10.71 -16.98 12.75
CA ASP A 4 -11.99 -17.30 12.11
C ASP A 4 -12.46 -16.18 11.16
N GLU A 5 -12.05 -14.93 11.41
CA GLU A 5 -12.45 -13.78 10.60
C GLU A 5 -11.78 -13.77 9.21
N TYR A 6 -10.75 -14.60 9.00
CA TYR A 6 -10.00 -14.73 7.75
C TYR A 6 -10.38 -15.96 6.92
N GLN A 7 -11.18 -16.88 7.45
CA GLN A 7 -11.63 -18.08 6.74
C GLN A 7 -12.77 -17.74 5.78
N LEU A 8 -12.44 -17.14 4.64
CA LEU A 8 -13.42 -16.68 3.65
C LEU A 8 -13.75 -17.79 2.64
N ASP A 9 -15.04 -17.99 2.36
CA ASP A 9 -15.51 -18.96 1.34
C ASP A 9 -14.85 -18.70 -0.02
N TYR A 10 -14.70 -17.42 -0.39
CA TYR A 10 -14.05 -17.02 -1.62
C TYR A 10 -12.65 -17.63 -1.79
N PHE A 11 -11.85 -17.68 -0.71
CA PHE A 11 -10.51 -18.26 -0.78
C PHE A 11 -10.57 -19.76 -1.10
N PHE A 12 -11.40 -20.50 -0.38
CA PHE A 12 -11.54 -21.95 -0.58
C PHE A 12 -12.09 -22.30 -1.97
N GLU A 13 -13.11 -21.57 -2.41
CA GLU A 13 -13.77 -21.80 -3.71
C GLU A 13 -12.87 -21.44 -4.90
N ASN A 14 -11.91 -20.53 -4.71
CA ASN A 14 -11.01 -20.05 -5.77
C ASN A 14 -9.57 -20.57 -5.65
N GLY A 15 -9.39 -21.72 -4.98
CA GLY A 15 -8.14 -22.48 -4.98
C GLY A 15 -7.02 -21.87 -4.14
N PHE A 16 -7.35 -20.99 -3.19
CA PHE A 16 -6.36 -20.53 -2.22
C PHE A 16 -6.20 -21.52 -1.08
N GLU A 17 -4.97 -21.65 -0.62
CA GLU A 17 -4.60 -22.37 0.60
C GLU A 17 -4.06 -21.39 1.64
N ARG A 18 -4.54 -21.54 2.87
CA ARG A 18 -3.97 -20.82 4.01
C ARG A 18 -2.67 -21.48 4.45
N LYS A 19 -1.61 -20.69 4.53
CA LYS A 19 -0.27 -21.13 4.94
C LYS A 19 0.31 -20.20 6.00
N ILE A 20 1.34 -20.68 6.70
CA ILE A 20 2.12 -19.88 7.65
C ILE A 20 3.46 -19.54 7.01
N CYS A 21 3.83 -18.26 7.02
CA CYS A 21 5.09 -17.81 6.46
C CYS A 21 6.26 -18.38 7.25
N SER A 22 7.19 -19.05 6.56
CA SER A 22 8.39 -19.63 7.17
C SER A 22 9.37 -18.61 7.76
N LYS A 23 9.24 -17.32 7.40
CA LYS A 23 10.14 -16.23 7.85
C LYS A 23 9.55 -15.38 8.98
N CYS A 24 8.33 -14.85 8.80
CA CYS A 24 7.71 -13.97 9.80
C CYS A 24 6.67 -14.66 10.69
N GLY A 25 6.21 -15.87 10.34
CA GLY A 25 5.17 -16.57 11.08
C GLY A 25 3.75 -16.04 10.85
N SER A 26 3.56 -14.96 10.08
CA SER A 26 2.22 -14.48 9.70
C SER A 26 1.51 -15.51 8.80
N ALA A 27 0.20 -15.62 8.98
CA ALA A 27 -0.63 -16.40 8.09
C ALA A 27 -0.90 -15.63 6.79
N TYR A 28 -1.04 -16.37 5.69
CA TYR A 28 -1.34 -15.80 4.38
C TYR A 28 -2.06 -16.82 3.50
N TRP A 29 -2.77 -16.33 2.50
CA TRP A 29 -3.46 -17.11 1.49
C TRP A 29 -2.73 -17.02 0.16
N THR A 30 -2.62 -18.15 -0.54
CA THR A 30 -1.92 -18.26 -1.84
C THR A 30 -2.56 -19.34 -2.71
N ARG A 31 -2.55 -19.15 -4.03
CA ARG A 31 -2.88 -20.21 -5.00
C ARG A 31 -1.67 -21.08 -5.36
N ASP A 32 -0.46 -20.60 -5.09
CA ASP A 32 0.78 -21.34 -5.31
C ASP A 32 0.99 -22.41 -4.20
N PRO A 33 0.93 -23.71 -4.54
CA PRO A 33 1.11 -24.80 -3.58
C PRO A 33 2.56 -24.94 -3.10
N ASP A 34 3.53 -24.39 -3.83
CA ASP A 34 4.97 -24.46 -3.50
C ASP A 34 5.44 -23.25 -2.70
N ARG A 35 4.67 -22.16 -2.67
CA ARG A 35 4.99 -20.96 -1.89
C ARG A 35 5.07 -21.27 -0.39
N ILE A 36 6.15 -20.79 0.26
CA ILE A 36 6.44 -20.92 1.69
C ILE A 36 6.64 -19.58 2.43
N THR A 37 6.51 -18.45 1.73
CA THR A 37 6.66 -17.08 2.26
C THR A 37 5.46 -16.21 1.90
N CYS A 38 5.16 -15.19 2.71
CA CYS A 38 3.91 -14.42 2.61
C CYS A 38 3.82 -13.49 1.40
N GLY A 39 4.92 -13.23 0.68
CA GLY A 39 4.92 -12.30 -0.45
C GLY A 39 5.21 -10.85 -0.06
N ASP A 40 5.48 -10.59 1.22
CA ASP A 40 5.76 -9.25 1.76
C ASP A 40 7.25 -9.04 2.01
N ALA A 41 7.74 -7.83 1.84
CA ALA A 41 9.06 -7.45 2.32
C ALA A 41 9.00 -7.29 3.86
N PRO A 42 9.88 -7.93 4.65
CA PRO A 42 11.21 -8.45 4.29
C PRO A 42 11.27 -9.95 3.92
N CYS A 43 10.15 -10.66 3.89
CA CYS A 43 10.13 -12.09 3.60
C CYS A 43 10.45 -12.40 2.12
N ASP A 44 9.96 -11.55 1.22
CA ASP A 44 10.14 -11.63 -0.23
C ASP A 44 10.70 -10.29 -0.72
N PRO A 45 11.84 -10.27 -1.46
CA PRO A 45 12.35 -9.05 -2.05
C PRO A 45 11.50 -8.61 -3.25
N TYR A 46 11.62 -7.35 -3.66
CA TYR A 46 10.94 -6.87 -4.87
C TYR A 46 11.42 -7.60 -6.12
N SER A 47 10.54 -8.38 -6.73
CA SER A 47 10.81 -9.08 -7.99
C SER A 47 10.41 -8.27 -9.21
N PHE A 48 9.53 -7.26 -9.03
CA PHE A 48 8.96 -6.49 -10.13
C PHE A 48 9.88 -5.40 -10.71
N ILE A 49 10.95 -5.04 -10.01
CA ILE A 49 11.92 -4.05 -10.52
C ILE A 49 12.69 -4.68 -11.69
N GLY A 50 12.55 -4.07 -12.86
CA GLY A 50 12.98 -4.56 -14.16
C GLY A 50 12.03 -5.56 -14.83
N ASN A 51 11.01 -6.05 -14.11
CA ASN A 51 10.04 -7.05 -14.59
C ASN A 51 8.62 -6.67 -14.12
N PRO A 52 7.92 -5.75 -14.80
CA PRO A 52 6.60 -5.29 -14.39
C PRO A 52 5.61 -6.43 -14.11
N VAL A 53 4.75 -6.25 -13.08
CA VAL A 53 3.76 -7.28 -12.69
C VAL A 53 2.45 -7.19 -13.46
N PHE A 54 2.18 -6.05 -14.09
CA PHE A 54 1.00 -5.84 -14.92
C PHE A 54 1.37 -5.96 -16.40
N THR A 55 0.43 -6.42 -17.22
CA THR A 55 0.64 -6.60 -18.66
C THR A 55 0.83 -5.30 -19.42
N LYS A 56 0.39 -4.18 -18.84
CA LYS A 56 0.49 -2.84 -19.40
C LYS A 56 1.11 -1.89 -18.38
N GLN A 57 1.87 -0.94 -18.89
CA GLN A 57 2.35 0.19 -18.11
C GLN A 57 1.26 1.25 -18.05
N TYR A 58 1.15 1.92 -16.91
CA TYR A 58 0.18 3.00 -16.70
C TYR A 58 0.88 4.24 -16.17
N ASP A 59 0.40 5.42 -16.54
CA ASP A 59 0.64 6.64 -15.76
C ASP A 59 -0.39 6.80 -14.63
N LEU A 60 -0.20 7.81 -13.77
CA LEU A 60 -1.12 8.09 -12.66
C LEU A 60 -2.57 8.32 -13.11
N SER A 61 -2.77 9.04 -14.21
CA SER A 61 -4.11 9.35 -14.70
C SER A 61 -4.81 8.12 -15.23
N GLN A 62 -4.09 7.30 -16.00
CA GLN A 62 -4.61 6.07 -16.58
C GLN A 62 -4.92 5.03 -15.51
N MET A 63 -4.04 4.83 -14.53
CA MET A 63 -4.27 3.88 -13.44
C MET A 63 -5.45 4.32 -12.56
N ARG A 64 -5.52 5.62 -12.22
CA ARG A 64 -6.66 6.17 -11.47
C ARG A 64 -7.97 5.95 -12.20
N GLU A 65 -8.03 6.25 -13.50
CA GLU A 65 -9.24 6.08 -14.27
C GLU A 65 -9.60 4.60 -14.46
N LYS A 66 -8.60 3.73 -14.65
CA LYS A 66 -8.80 2.28 -14.72
C LYS A 66 -9.45 1.73 -13.46
N PHE A 67 -8.97 2.15 -12.29
CA PHE A 67 -9.54 1.77 -10.99
C PHE A 67 -10.97 2.29 -10.82
N LEU A 68 -11.20 3.58 -11.04
CA LEU A 68 -12.51 4.20 -10.82
C LEU A 68 -13.56 3.63 -11.78
N SER A 69 -13.23 3.54 -13.07
CA SER A 69 -14.09 2.93 -14.09
C SER A 69 -14.39 1.45 -13.80
N PHE A 70 -13.43 0.69 -13.25
CA PHE A 70 -13.66 -0.70 -12.85
C PHE A 70 -14.77 -0.79 -11.81
N PHE A 71 -14.70 0.00 -10.74
CA PHE A 71 -15.70 -0.02 -9.67
C PHE A 71 -17.03 0.63 -10.09
N GLU A 72 -17.03 1.65 -10.95
CA GLU A 72 -18.25 2.16 -11.58
C GLU A 72 -18.97 1.07 -12.39
N GLY A 73 -18.22 0.23 -13.12
CA GLY A 73 -18.74 -0.95 -13.81
C GLY A 73 -19.34 -2.02 -12.89
N HIS A 74 -18.99 -2.01 -11.60
CA HIS A 74 -19.52 -2.89 -10.56
C HIS A 74 -20.54 -2.20 -9.64
N ASN A 75 -21.16 -1.11 -10.13
CA ASN A 75 -22.22 -0.35 -9.45
C ASN A 75 -21.77 0.45 -8.20
N HIS A 76 -20.47 0.71 -8.04
CA HIS A 76 -20.00 1.69 -7.06
C HIS A 76 -20.17 3.09 -7.63
N THR A 77 -20.67 4.01 -6.81
CA THR A 77 -20.76 5.42 -7.23
C THR A 77 -19.43 6.10 -7.02
N ARG A 78 -18.88 6.72 -8.07
CA ARG A 78 -17.68 7.55 -7.99
C ARG A 78 -17.95 8.82 -7.17
N VAL A 79 -17.07 9.10 -6.22
CA VAL A 79 -17.12 10.29 -5.35
C VAL A 79 -15.87 11.13 -5.59
N ASP A 80 -16.04 12.45 -5.57
CA ASP A 80 -14.93 13.39 -5.67
C ASP A 80 -14.03 13.35 -4.44
N ARG A 81 -12.74 13.61 -4.65
CA ARG A 81 -11.76 13.67 -3.56
C ARG A 81 -12.10 14.75 -2.52
N TYR A 82 -11.81 14.45 -1.26
CA TYR A 82 -11.83 15.37 -0.14
C TYR A 82 -10.50 16.14 -0.06
N PRO A 83 -10.46 17.30 0.61
CA PRO A 83 -9.20 18.01 0.83
C PRO A 83 -8.31 17.22 1.80
N VAL A 84 -6.99 17.32 1.63
CA VAL A 84 -6.00 16.68 2.53
C VAL A 84 -6.02 17.23 3.96
N ILE A 85 -6.73 18.35 4.19
CA ILE A 85 -6.95 18.93 5.52
C ILE A 85 -8.29 18.42 6.03
N ALA A 86 -8.28 17.76 7.18
CA ALA A 86 -9.44 17.09 7.77
C ALA A 86 -10.42 18.09 8.43
N ARG A 87 -11.06 18.95 7.63
CA ARG A 87 -11.94 20.04 8.10
C ARG A 87 -13.23 19.57 8.79
N TRP A 88 -13.62 18.33 8.57
CA TRP A 88 -14.88 17.73 9.06
C TRP A 88 -14.75 17.03 10.42
N ARG A 89 -13.53 16.92 10.97
CA ARG A 89 -13.23 16.25 12.23
C ARG A 89 -12.20 17.05 13.04
N ASP A 90 -12.08 16.75 14.34
CA ASP A 90 -11.28 17.51 15.29
C ASP A 90 -10.19 16.70 16.00
N ASP A 91 -10.07 15.41 15.68
CA ASP A 91 -9.12 14.47 16.28
C ASP A 91 -7.85 14.24 15.46
N ILE A 92 -7.85 14.58 14.15
CA ILE A 92 -6.67 14.58 13.27
C ILE A 92 -6.62 15.84 12.41
N TYR A 93 -5.42 16.26 12.01
CA TYR A 93 -5.24 17.45 11.16
C TYR A 93 -5.33 17.16 9.65
N LEU A 94 -4.83 16.00 9.22
CA LEU A 94 -4.65 15.63 7.82
C LEU A 94 -5.38 14.32 7.50
N THR A 95 -5.77 14.15 6.25
CA THR A 95 -6.33 12.89 5.75
C THR A 95 -5.23 11.82 5.67
N ILE A 96 -5.34 10.77 6.48
CA ILE A 96 -4.32 9.70 6.61
C ILE A 96 -4.66 8.41 5.83
N ALA A 97 -5.92 8.28 5.43
CA ALA A 97 -6.51 7.18 4.69
C ALA A 97 -7.84 7.64 4.06
N SER A 98 -8.33 6.96 3.03
CA SER A 98 -9.64 7.24 2.39
C SER A 98 -10.80 7.17 3.40
N ILE A 99 -10.78 6.18 4.30
CA ILE A 99 -11.84 6.03 5.32
C ILE A 99 -11.91 7.22 6.29
N ALA A 100 -10.83 7.99 6.43
CA ALA A 100 -10.78 9.15 7.31
C ALA A 100 -11.76 10.26 6.87
N ASP A 101 -12.18 10.27 5.60
CA ASP A 101 -13.18 11.17 5.03
C ASP A 101 -14.58 10.94 5.61
N PHE A 102 -14.85 9.72 6.04
CA PHE A 102 -16.16 9.26 6.51
C PHE A 102 -16.21 9.11 8.04
N GLN A 103 -15.07 9.14 8.70
CA GLN A 103 -14.95 9.11 10.15
C GLN A 103 -15.19 10.50 10.78
N PRO A 104 -15.77 10.56 12.00
CA PRO A 104 -16.43 9.47 12.72
C PRO A 104 -17.93 9.34 12.38
N PHE A 105 -18.52 10.32 11.68
CA PHE A 105 -19.97 10.48 11.60
C PHE A 105 -20.67 9.44 10.72
N VAL A 106 -20.08 9.10 9.58
CA VAL A 106 -20.64 8.07 8.70
C VAL A 106 -20.33 6.69 9.26
N THR A 107 -19.10 6.47 9.76
CA THR A 107 -18.70 5.16 10.30
C THR A 107 -19.50 4.77 11.57
N SER A 108 -19.89 5.74 12.38
CA SER A 108 -20.82 5.51 13.51
C SER A 108 -22.29 5.37 13.10
N GLY A 109 -22.65 5.65 11.85
CA GLY A 109 -24.02 5.63 11.35
C GLY A 109 -24.86 6.87 11.73
N MET A 110 -24.25 7.93 12.28
CA MET A 110 -24.94 9.19 12.57
C MET A 110 -25.38 9.92 11.29
N VAL A 111 -24.62 9.76 10.20
CA VAL A 111 -24.87 10.39 8.90
C VAL A 111 -24.75 9.31 7.80
N PRO A 112 -25.61 9.31 6.77
CA PRO A 112 -25.45 8.38 5.65
C PRO A 112 -24.18 8.70 4.83
N PRO A 113 -23.54 7.69 4.20
CA PRO A 113 -22.48 7.95 3.23
C PRO A 113 -23.03 8.69 2.00
N PRO A 114 -22.18 9.40 1.23
CA PRO A 114 -22.63 10.10 0.02
C PRO A 114 -23.20 9.15 -1.06
N ALA A 115 -22.70 7.92 -1.09
CA ALA A 115 -23.24 6.81 -1.86
C ALA A 115 -22.89 5.48 -1.19
N ASN A 116 -23.57 4.38 -1.56
CA ASN A 116 -23.31 3.07 -0.99
C ASN A 116 -23.67 1.93 -1.97
N PRO A 117 -22.68 1.21 -2.53
CA PRO A 117 -21.25 1.37 -2.29
C PRO A 117 -20.65 2.55 -3.08
N LEU A 118 -19.45 3.00 -2.69
CA LEU A 118 -18.76 4.12 -3.33
C LEU A 118 -17.33 3.77 -3.73
N THR A 119 -16.77 4.50 -4.68
CA THR A 119 -15.35 4.44 -5.08
C THR A 119 -14.74 5.83 -5.18
N ILE A 120 -13.47 5.98 -4.81
CA ILE A 120 -12.76 7.27 -4.69
C ILE A 120 -11.26 7.10 -4.91
N SER A 121 -10.58 8.15 -5.37
CA SER A 121 -9.12 8.28 -5.32
C SER A 121 -8.78 9.44 -4.39
N GLN A 122 -8.42 9.13 -3.14
CA GLN A 122 -8.25 10.12 -2.08
C GLN A 122 -6.76 10.42 -1.83
N PRO A 123 -6.30 11.67 -2.07
CA PRO A 123 -4.97 12.09 -1.62
C PRO A 123 -4.86 12.04 -0.09
N CYS A 124 -3.81 11.40 0.40
CA CYS A 124 -3.51 11.19 1.80
C CYS A 124 -2.10 11.70 2.10
N ILE A 125 -1.90 12.21 3.32
CA ILE A 125 -0.59 12.62 3.80
C ILE A 125 -0.20 11.81 5.03
N ARG A 126 0.98 11.19 5.00
CA ARG A 126 1.59 10.48 6.13
C ARG A 126 2.97 11.06 6.44
N LEU A 127 3.06 11.70 7.59
CA LEU A 127 4.30 12.27 8.12
C LEU A 127 5.15 11.35 9.00
N PRO A 128 4.65 10.25 9.60
CA PRO A 128 5.52 9.31 10.33
C PRO A 128 6.64 8.71 9.47
N ASP A 129 6.42 8.59 8.16
CA ASP A 129 7.36 7.98 7.21
C ASP A 129 8.40 8.98 6.65
N LEU A 130 8.40 10.23 7.12
CA LEU A 130 9.22 11.33 6.57
C LEU A 130 10.70 10.98 6.47
N ASP A 131 11.27 10.35 7.51
CA ASP A 131 12.69 9.97 7.56
C ASP A 131 13.07 8.89 6.52
N SER A 132 12.08 8.17 6.00
CA SER A 132 12.27 7.09 5.02
C SER A 132 12.11 7.56 3.57
N VAL A 133 11.53 8.75 3.35
CA VAL A 133 11.31 9.32 2.01
C VAL A 133 12.65 9.66 1.35
N GLY A 134 12.76 9.37 0.05
CA GLY A 134 13.97 9.44 -0.74
C GLY A 134 14.92 8.26 -0.54
N ARG A 135 14.96 7.67 0.65
CA ARG A 135 15.93 6.62 1.02
C ARG A 135 15.46 5.20 0.72
N SER A 136 14.18 4.92 0.97
CA SER A 136 13.63 3.56 0.80
C SER A 136 13.31 3.18 -0.63
N GLY A 137 13.18 4.18 -1.51
CA GLY A 137 12.70 4.00 -2.89
C GLY A 137 11.18 3.75 -3.02
N ARG A 138 10.42 3.69 -1.92
CA ARG A 138 8.97 3.38 -1.92
C ARG A 138 8.09 4.31 -1.10
N HIS A 139 8.65 5.05 -0.14
CA HIS A 139 7.87 5.89 0.77
C HIS A 139 7.63 7.26 0.14
N LEU A 140 6.41 7.77 0.30
CA LEU A 140 5.97 9.09 -0.13
C LEU A 140 5.34 9.77 1.07
N THR A 141 5.49 11.09 1.20
CA THR A 141 4.71 11.84 2.20
C THR A 141 3.27 12.02 1.75
N ASN A 142 3.07 12.21 0.44
CA ASN A 142 1.77 12.44 -0.19
C ASN A 142 1.52 11.37 -1.26
N PHE A 143 0.40 10.68 -1.17
CA PHE A 143 0.02 9.61 -2.10
C PHE A 143 -1.49 9.54 -2.26
N GLU A 144 -1.97 8.94 -3.35
CA GLU A 144 -3.39 8.69 -3.54
C GLU A 144 -3.76 7.28 -3.11
N MET A 145 -4.63 7.20 -2.12
CA MET A 145 -5.28 5.97 -1.72
C MET A 145 -6.58 5.84 -2.50
N MET A 146 -6.56 5.00 -3.53
CA MET A 146 -7.78 4.58 -4.21
C MET A 146 -8.53 3.61 -3.31
N ALA A 147 -9.85 3.68 -3.29
CA ALA A 147 -10.65 2.90 -2.38
C ALA A 147 -12.03 2.61 -2.95
N HIS A 148 -12.59 1.50 -2.50
CA HIS A 148 -14.02 1.23 -2.56
C HIS A 148 -14.54 0.95 -1.15
N HIS A 149 -15.65 1.59 -0.78
CA HIS A 149 -16.26 1.47 0.54
C HIS A 149 -17.70 0.99 0.44
N ALA A 150 -18.07 0.11 1.36
CA ALA A 150 -19.45 -0.32 1.58
C ALA A 150 -19.79 -0.20 3.07
N PHE A 151 -20.86 0.53 3.37
CA PHE A 151 -21.28 0.83 4.75
C PHE A 151 -22.48 -0.03 5.10
N ASN A 152 -22.26 -1.08 5.89
CA ASN A 152 -23.30 -2.01 6.29
C ASN A 152 -23.81 -1.70 7.69
N ASN A 153 -25.05 -2.10 7.94
CA ASN A 153 -25.68 -2.03 9.26
C ASN A 153 -26.58 -3.26 9.43
N PRO A 154 -27.10 -3.53 10.66
CA PRO A 154 -27.89 -4.73 10.92
C PRO A 154 -29.17 -4.88 10.08
N LYS A 155 -29.62 -3.84 9.38
CA LYS A 155 -30.82 -3.86 8.52
C LYS A 155 -30.49 -4.03 7.05
N LYS A 156 -29.30 -3.62 6.61
CA LYS A 156 -28.93 -3.62 5.19
C LYS A 156 -27.42 -3.82 5.05
N GLU A 157 -27.08 -4.94 4.43
CA GLU A 157 -25.75 -5.23 3.90
C GLU A 157 -25.74 -4.97 2.40
N VAL A 158 -24.68 -4.33 1.91
CA VAL A 158 -24.41 -4.14 0.48
C VAL A 158 -23.57 -5.32 -0.02
N TYR A 159 -22.41 -5.53 0.60
CA TYR A 159 -21.57 -6.72 0.48
C TYR A 159 -20.56 -6.74 1.63
N TRP A 160 -19.87 -7.86 1.83
CA TRP A 160 -18.91 -8.00 2.92
C TRP A 160 -17.56 -8.56 2.44
N LYS A 161 -16.98 -9.53 3.16
CA LYS A 161 -15.58 -9.91 2.98
C LYS A 161 -15.32 -10.66 1.67
N ASN A 162 -16.20 -11.61 1.33
CA ASN A 162 -16.04 -12.45 0.14
C ASN A 162 -15.99 -11.58 -1.12
N GLU A 163 -16.98 -10.71 -1.30
CA GLU A 163 -17.05 -9.82 -2.47
C GLU A 163 -15.93 -8.77 -2.47
N THR A 164 -15.49 -8.31 -1.30
CA THR A 164 -14.34 -7.39 -1.19
C THR A 164 -13.07 -8.02 -1.74
N VAL A 165 -12.78 -9.27 -1.38
CA VAL A 165 -11.63 -10.01 -1.90
C VAL A 165 -11.83 -10.33 -3.38
N GLU A 166 -13.04 -10.73 -3.78
CA GLU A 166 -13.38 -11.00 -5.19
C GLU A 166 -13.11 -9.78 -6.08
N TYR A 167 -13.55 -8.59 -5.69
CA TYR A 167 -13.30 -7.36 -6.45
C TYR A 167 -11.80 -7.07 -6.58
N CYS A 168 -11.04 -7.26 -5.49
CA CYS A 168 -9.60 -7.06 -5.51
C CYS A 168 -8.91 -8.03 -6.48
N ASP A 169 -9.26 -9.32 -6.40
CA ASP A 169 -8.69 -10.36 -7.26
C ASP A 169 -9.06 -10.14 -8.73
N ALA A 170 -10.32 -9.79 -9.00
CA ALA A 170 -10.81 -9.47 -10.34
C ALA A 170 -10.12 -8.24 -10.94
N LEU A 171 -9.88 -7.19 -10.14
CA LEU A 171 -9.12 -6.02 -10.58
C LEU A 171 -7.68 -6.38 -10.96
N LEU A 172 -6.98 -7.15 -10.12
CA LEU A 172 -5.60 -7.59 -10.40
C LEU A 172 -5.52 -8.48 -11.65
N ASN A 173 -6.49 -9.37 -11.83
CA ASN A 173 -6.60 -10.20 -13.03
C ASN A 173 -6.87 -9.36 -14.29
N ASP A 174 -7.73 -8.34 -14.21
CA ASP A 174 -8.00 -7.40 -15.32
C ASP A 174 -6.79 -6.51 -15.66
N LEU A 175 -5.89 -6.26 -14.70
CA LEU A 175 -4.57 -5.65 -14.94
C LEU A 175 -3.54 -6.64 -15.54
N GLY A 176 -3.88 -7.92 -15.58
CA GLY A 176 -3.08 -9.00 -16.15
C GLY A 176 -1.98 -9.52 -15.22
N THR A 177 -2.16 -9.40 -13.90
CA THR A 177 -1.27 -10.06 -12.93
C THR A 177 -1.41 -11.58 -13.02
N ASP A 178 -0.30 -12.31 -12.87
CA ASP A 178 -0.36 -13.77 -12.66
C ASP A 178 -1.12 -14.08 -11.36
N PRO A 179 -2.28 -14.77 -11.41
CA PRO A 179 -3.08 -15.05 -10.22
C PRO A 179 -2.34 -15.87 -9.15
N ASN A 180 -1.30 -16.63 -9.53
CA ASN A 180 -0.48 -17.40 -8.59
C ASN A 180 0.56 -16.53 -7.85
N ALA A 181 0.88 -15.35 -8.39
CA ALA A 181 1.82 -14.42 -7.77
C ALA A 181 1.20 -13.57 -6.67
N VAL A 182 -0.14 -13.52 -6.60
CA VAL A 182 -0.90 -12.73 -5.62
C VAL A 182 -1.00 -13.50 -4.30
N THR A 183 -0.69 -12.83 -3.19
CA THR A 183 -0.92 -13.35 -1.84
C THR A 183 -1.75 -12.38 -1.01
N TYR A 184 -2.48 -12.94 -0.04
CA TYR A 184 -3.29 -12.17 0.92
C TYR A 184 -2.81 -12.49 2.34
N LYS A 185 -2.03 -11.59 2.94
CA LYS A 185 -1.43 -11.77 4.27
C LYS A 185 -2.38 -11.25 5.34
N GLU A 186 -2.62 -12.04 6.38
CA GLU A 186 -3.51 -11.68 7.49
C GLU A 186 -2.82 -10.72 8.46
N GLU A 187 -3.43 -9.56 8.72
CA GLU A 187 -2.92 -8.58 9.69
C GLU A 187 -4.09 -7.84 10.39
N PRO A 188 -3.93 -7.36 11.63
CA PRO A 188 -4.90 -6.46 12.23
C PRO A 188 -4.63 -5.01 11.83
N TRP A 189 -5.68 -4.29 11.43
CA TRP A 189 -5.61 -2.86 11.12
C TRP A 189 -6.30 -2.03 12.20
N ALA A 190 -5.75 -0.83 12.48
CA ALA A 190 -6.32 0.16 13.37
C ALA A 190 -5.91 1.57 12.95
N GLY A 191 -6.84 2.54 13.03
CA GLY A 191 -6.60 3.94 12.69
C GLY A 191 -7.85 4.81 12.80
N GLY A 192 -7.68 6.07 13.22
CA GLY A 192 -8.76 7.06 13.25
C GLY A 192 -9.94 6.71 14.17
N GLY A 193 -9.70 5.88 15.20
CA GLY A 193 -10.71 5.44 16.16
C GLY A 193 -11.48 4.17 15.77
N ASN A 194 -11.17 3.56 14.63
CA ASN A 194 -11.74 2.29 14.19
C ASN A 194 -10.67 1.22 13.92
N ALA A 195 -11.08 -0.05 13.90
CA ALA A 195 -10.19 -1.19 13.64
C ALA A 195 -10.95 -2.35 13.01
N GLY A 196 -10.21 -3.35 12.56
CA GLY A 196 -10.76 -4.62 12.07
C GLY A 196 -9.66 -5.59 11.61
N PRO A 197 -9.98 -6.87 11.42
CA PRO A 197 -9.12 -7.78 10.67
C PRO A 197 -8.93 -7.27 9.24
N CYS A 198 -7.74 -7.42 8.68
CA CYS A 198 -7.47 -7.07 7.30
C CYS A 198 -6.61 -8.11 6.58
N VAL A 199 -6.71 -8.10 5.25
CA VAL A 199 -5.73 -8.78 4.40
C VAL A 199 -4.92 -7.74 3.63
N GLU A 200 -3.60 -7.83 3.74
CA GLU A 200 -2.64 -7.10 2.90
C GLU A 200 -2.47 -7.88 1.60
N VAL A 201 -2.66 -7.22 0.46
CA VAL A 201 -2.63 -7.82 -0.87
C VAL A 201 -1.27 -7.54 -1.49
N LEU A 202 -0.54 -8.60 -1.81
CA LEU A 202 0.86 -8.48 -2.21
C LEU A 202 1.10 -9.11 -3.57
N VAL A 203 1.92 -8.42 -4.36
CA VAL A 203 2.37 -8.89 -5.68
C VAL A 203 3.84 -8.52 -5.84
N GLY A 204 4.67 -9.50 -6.17
CA GLY A 204 6.09 -9.28 -6.47
C GLY A 204 6.91 -8.71 -5.30
N GLY A 205 6.55 -9.03 -4.06
CA GLY A 205 7.21 -8.51 -2.85
C GLY A 205 6.64 -7.19 -2.33
N LEU A 206 5.69 -6.59 -3.04
CA LEU A 206 5.12 -5.28 -2.73
C LEU A 206 3.66 -5.42 -2.27
N GLU A 207 3.35 -4.88 -1.10
CA GLU A 207 1.97 -4.63 -0.68
C GLU A 207 1.37 -3.54 -1.58
N VAL A 208 0.39 -3.90 -2.41
CA VAL A 208 -0.28 -2.98 -3.33
C VAL A 208 -1.62 -2.47 -2.79
N ALA A 209 -2.27 -3.26 -1.93
CA ALA A 209 -3.55 -2.90 -1.33
C ALA A 209 -3.71 -3.49 0.09
N THR A 210 -4.64 -2.90 0.85
CA THR A 210 -5.09 -3.41 2.16
C THR A 210 -6.61 -3.46 2.16
N LEU A 211 -7.20 -4.60 2.55
CA LEU A 211 -8.65 -4.80 2.64
C LEU A 211 -9.03 -5.01 4.11
N VAL A 212 -9.57 -3.98 4.74
CA VAL A 212 -9.93 -3.95 6.17
C VAL A 212 -11.43 -4.19 6.32
N PHE A 213 -11.78 -5.15 7.18
CA PHE A 213 -13.16 -5.46 7.53
C PHE A 213 -13.48 -4.80 8.86
N MET A 214 -13.82 -3.52 8.80
CA MET A 214 -13.95 -2.67 9.98
C MET A 214 -15.24 -2.99 10.74
N ASP A 215 -15.10 -3.60 11.91
CA ASP A 215 -16.20 -3.91 12.83
C ASP A 215 -15.89 -3.51 14.28
N LEU A 216 -14.79 -2.78 14.52
CA LEU A 216 -14.35 -2.35 15.84
C LEU A 216 -14.27 -0.82 15.96
N GLN A 217 -14.66 -0.31 17.13
CA GLN A 217 -14.51 1.09 17.52
C GLN A 217 -13.73 1.22 18.83
N GLN A 218 -12.79 2.16 18.87
CA GLN A 218 -11.96 2.41 20.04
C GLN A 218 -12.82 2.91 21.20
N LYS A 219 -12.70 2.27 22.36
CA LYS A 219 -13.47 2.63 23.56
C LYS A 219 -12.70 2.26 24.82
N LYS A 220 -12.59 3.22 25.75
CA LYS A 220 -11.98 2.97 27.07
C LYS A 220 -12.69 1.80 27.76
N GLY A 221 -11.91 0.81 28.20
CA GLY A 221 -12.43 -0.40 28.85
C GLY A 221 -13.01 -1.45 27.89
N GLY A 222 -12.77 -1.32 26.58
CA GLY A 222 -13.05 -2.36 25.60
C GLY A 222 -12.27 -3.64 25.89
N ASP A 223 -12.85 -4.77 25.47
CA ASP A 223 -12.39 -6.13 25.71
C ASP A 223 -11.46 -6.65 24.61
N ILE A 224 -11.46 -6.01 23.43
CA ILE A 224 -10.63 -6.38 22.29
C ILE A 224 -9.42 -5.46 22.23
N MET A 225 -8.21 -6.02 22.33
CA MET A 225 -6.97 -5.25 22.27
C MET A 225 -6.37 -5.32 20.87
N ILE A 226 -6.27 -4.17 20.18
CA ILE A 226 -5.59 -4.05 18.88
C ILE A 226 -4.46 -3.04 19.03
N LYS A 227 -3.22 -3.46 18.74
CA LYS A 227 -2.01 -2.60 18.81
C LYS A 227 -1.86 -1.84 20.14
N GLY A 228 -2.33 -2.42 21.25
CA GLY A 228 -2.23 -1.84 22.59
C GLY A 228 -3.39 -0.96 23.02
N ASP A 229 -4.33 -0.67 22.11
CA ASP A 229 -5.53 0.12 22.39
C ASP A 229 -6.77 -0.76 22.58
N PRO A 230 -7.72 -0.38 23.47
CA PRO A 230 -8.95 -1.13 23.71
C PRO A 230 -10.07 -0.74 22.72
N TYR A 231 -10.74 -1.76 22.20
CA TYR A 231 -11.83 -1.67 21.23
C TYR A 231 -13.03 -2.49 21.68
N VAL A 232 -14.20 -2.12 21.13
CA VAL A 232 -15.45 -2.89 21.23
C VAL A 232 -16.02 -3.12 19.84
N LYS A 233 -16.81 -4.18 19.69
CA LYS A 233 -17.52 -4.47 18.44
C LYS A 233 -18.59 -3.42 18.17
N MET A 234 -18.67 -2.98 16.92
CA MET A 234 -19.65 -2.05 16.41
C MET A 234 -20.93 -2.78 16.00
N ASP A 235 -22.07 -2.10 16.09
CA ASP A 235 -23.32 -2.61 15.51
C ASP A 235 -23.28 -2.54 13.97
N ASN A 236 -22.60 -1.51 13.43
CA ASN A 236 -22.34 -1.34 12.00
C ASN A 236 -21.00 -1.98 11.63
N TYR A 237 -20.84 -2.35 10.37
CA TYR A 237 -19.61 -2.95 9.87
C TYR A 237 -19.34 -2.46 8.45
N ILE A 238 -18.09 -2.17 8.13
CA ILE A 238 -17.72 -1.33 7.00
C ILE A 238 -16.57 -1.95 6.22
N VAL A 239 -16.73 -2.03 4.90
CA VAL A 239 -15.64 -2.40 4.00
C VAL A 239 -14.77 -1.17 3.84
N ASP A 240 -13.54 -1.26 4.33
CA ASP A 240 -12.52 -0.22 4.24
C ASP A 240 -11.37 -0.77 3.40
N THR A 241 -11.21 -0.25 2.18
CA THR A 241 -10.11 -0.67 1.30
C THR A 241 -9.19 0.49 0.99
N GLY A 242 -7.92 0.18 0.75
CA GLY A 242 -6.92 1.14 0.33
C GLY A 242 -5.97 0.53 -0.69
N TYR A 243 -5.87 1.13 -1.86
CA TYR A 243 -5.03 0.74 -2.98
C TYR A 243 -4.10 1.90 -3.30
N GLY A 244 -2.79 1.72 -3.15
CA GLY A 244 -1.82 2.79 -3.36
C GLY A 244 -1.63 3.07 -4.85
N LEU A 245 -2.18 4.17 -5.38
CA LEU A 245 -2.10 4.53 -6.80
C LEU A 245 -0.65 4.52 -7.31
N GLU A 246 0.25 5.15 -6.55
CA GLU A 246 1.66 5.25 -6.87
C GLU A 246 2.36 3.90 -6.87
N ARG A 247 1.98 3.00 -5.95
CA ARG A 247 2.50 1.62 -5.92
C ARG A 247 2.00 0.82 -7.10
N PHE A 248 0.73 0.97 -7.49
CA PHE A 248 0.18 0.34 -8.70
C PHE A 248 0.91 0.82 -9.97
N VAL A 249 1.15 2.13 -10.10
CA VAL A 249 1.93 2.68 -11.22
C VAL A 249 3.36 2.15 -11.21
N TRP A 250 4.01 2.11 -10.05
CA TRP A 250 5.36 1.57 -9.91
C TRP A 250 5.45 0.10 -10.29
N ALA A 251 4.52 -0.72 -9.82
CA ALA A 251 4.40 -2.13 -10.16
C ALA A 251 4.12 -2.34 -11.66
N SER A 252 3.40 -1.41 -12.30
CA SER A 252 3.14 -1.41 -13.75
C SER A 252 4.37 -1.08 -14.61
N LYS A 253 5.31 -0.27 -14.08
CA LYS A 253 6.48 0.21 -14.82
C LYS A 253 7.75 -0.58 -14.51
N GLY A 254 7.87 -1.13 -13.30
CA GLY A 254 9.06 -1.85 -12.86
C GLY A 254 10.32 -0.97 -12.78
N SER A 255 10.18 0.35 -12.61
CA SER A 255 11.31 1.27 -12.45
C SER A 255 12.09 0.99 -11.15
N PRO A 256 13.35 1.47 -11.02
CA PRO A 256 14.14 1.25 -9.81
C PRO A 256 13.50 1.78 -8.53
N THR A 257 12.84 2.93 -8.60
CA THR A 257 12.11 3.52 -7.47
C THR A 257 10.70 3.96 -7.86
N ILE A 258 9.85 4.17 -6.85
CA ILE A 258 8.50 4.74 -7.01
C ILE A 258 8.56 6.16 -7.60
N TYR A 259 9.62 6.92 -7.31
CA TYR A 259 9.81 8.29 -7.76
C TYR A 259 9.96 8.36 -9.28
N ASP A 260 10.81 7.48 -9.83
CA ASP A 260 11.03 7.32 -11.26
C ASP A 260 9.76 6.83 -11.98
N ALA A 261 8.89 6.11 -11.28
CA ALA A 261 7.63 5.65 -11.83
C ALA A 261 6.60 6.78 -11.93
N VAL A 262 6.52 7.60 -10.89
CA VAL A 262 5.40 8.51 -10.66
C VAL A 262 5.67 9.92 -11.21
N PHE A 263 6.89 10.42 -11.07
CA PHE A 263 7.26 11.78 -11.47
C PHE A 263 8.62 11.85 -12.21
N PRO A 264 8.79 11.06 -13.29
CA PRO A 264 10.08 10.97 -14.01
C PRO A 264 10.56 12.32 -14.55
N GLU A 265 9.64 13.17 -15.02
CA GLU A 265 9.98 14.50 -15.55
C GLU A 265 10.53 15.43 -14.48
N VAL A 266 9.90 15.46 -13.29
CA VAL A 266 10.35 16.27 -12.15
C VAL A 266 11.69 15.77 -11.61
N ILE A 267 11.88 14.44 -11.55
CA ILE A 267 13.18 13.86 -11.18
C ILE A 267 14.25 14.32 -12.18
N SER A 268 14.01 14.15 -13.47
CA SER A 268 14.97 14.55 -14.51
C SER A 268 15.35 16.02 -14.39
N GLU A 269 14.36 16.92 -14.26
CA GLU A 269 14.60 18.36 -14.13
C GLU A 269 15.40 18.72 -12.87
N LEU A 270 15.05 18.15 -11.71
CA LEU A 270 15.76 18.42 -10.46
C LEU A 270 17.19 17.86 -10.46
N MET A 271 17.40 16.68 -11.06
CA MET A 271 18.73 16.09 -11.23
C MET A 271 19.61 16.99 -12.11
N ASP A 272 19.07 17.46 -13.24
CA ASP A 272 19.76 18.36 -14.18
C ASP A 272 20.14 19.69 -13.50
N ILE A 273 19.21 20.31 -12.77
CA ILE A 273 19.46 21.56 -12.02
C ILE A 273 20.54 21.35 -10.95
N ALA A 274 20.52 20.20 -10.27
CA ALA A 274 21.49 19.87 -9.23
C ALA A 274 22.86 19.44 -9.78
N GLY A 275 22.99 19.22 -11.10
CA GLY A 275 24.19 18.65 -11.71
C GLY A 275 24.46 17.21 -11.24
N VAL A 276 23.40 16.47 -10.89
CA VAL A 276 23.47 15.07 -10.47
C VAL A 276 23.18 14.19 -11.68
N GLU A 277 24.14 13.33 -12.05
CA GLU A 277 23.96 12.43 -13.17
C GLU A 277 22.96 11.32 -12.81
N HIS A 278 21.87 11.20 -13.58
CA HIS A 278 20.81 10.22 -13.34
C HIS A 278 20.62 9.32 -14.58
N ARG A 279 21.54 8.36 -14.74
CA ARG A 279 21.61 7.48 -15.91
C ARG A 279 20.81 6.20 -15.73
N LEU A 280 19.48 6.27 -15.82
CA LEU A 280 18.65 5.06 -15.76
C LEU A 280 18.87 4.12 -16.97
N ASP A 281 19.47 4.62 -18.05
CA ASP A 281 19.91 3.85 -19.22
C ASP A 281 21.22 3.08 -18.98
N ASP A 282 22.00 3.47 -17.98
CA ASP A 282 23.19 2.75 -17.52
C ASP A 282 22.75 1.57 -16.62
N PRO A 283 22.97 0.30 -17.06
CA PRO A 283 22.52 -0.87 -16.31
C PRO A 283 23.17 -1.00 -14.94
N GLU A 284 24.40 -0.49 -14.77
CA GLU A 284 25.11 -0.53 -13.49
C GLU A 284 24.46 0.43 -12.49
N TYR A 285 24.21 1.66 -12.92
CA TYR A 285 23.54 2.68 -12.11
C TYR A 285 22.10 2.27 -11.76
N ALA A 286 21.33 1.79 -12.73
CA ALA A 286 19.98 1.29 -12.50
C ALA A 286 19.97 0.11 -11.51
N ASN A 287 20.97 -0.78 -11.58
CA ASN A 287 21.13 -1.89 -10.64
C ASN A 287 21.47 -1.41 -9.22
N ILE A 288 22.26 -0.34 -9.05
CA ILE A 288 22.52 0.27 -7.73
C ILE A 288 21.20 0.72 -7.09
N LEU A 289 20.40 1.51 -7.82
CA LEU A 289 19.11 2.01 -7.32
C LEU A 289 18.14 0.86 -7.03
N ALA A 290 18.05 -0.12 -7.94
CA ALA A 290 17.20 -1.28 -7.79
C ALA A 290 17.57 -2.13 -6.56
N LYS A 291 18.87 -2.39 -6.35
CA LYS A 291 19.35 -3.13 -5.16
C LYS A 291 19.13 -2.35 -3.88
N ASN A 292 19.35 -1.03 -3.89
CA ASN A 292 19.03 -0.19 -2.74
C ASN A 292 17.54 -0.27 -2.39
N ALA A 293 16.64 -0.12 -3.37
CA ALA A 293 15.20 -0.23 -3.15
C ALA A 293 14.78 -1.62 -2.65
N LYS A 294 15.31 -2.70 -3.26
CA LYS A 294 15.07 -4.09 -2.82
C LYS A 294 15.48 -4.30 -1.37
N LEU A 295 16.70 -3.92 -1.01
CA LEU A 295 17.24 -4.12 0.33
C LEU A 295 16.63 -3.18 1.37
N ALA A 296 16.27 -1.95 1.00
CA ALA A 296 15.53 -1.03 1.85
C ALA A 296 14.09 -1.52 2.09
N GLY A 297 13.54 -2.34 1.18
CA GLY A 297 12.33 -3.14 1.42
C GLY A 297 12.47 -4.06 2.63
N LEU A 298 13.66 -4.60 2.88
CA LEU A 298 13.88 -5.69 3.83
C LEU A 298 14.23 -5.25 5.25
N MET A 299 14.30 -3.95 5.53
CA MET A 299 14.66 -3.45 6.86
C MET A 299 14.05 -2.09 7.16
N ASP A 300 13.87 -1.82 8.45
CA ASP A 300 13.66 -0.45 8.90
C ASP A 300 14.91 0.38 8.60
N ILE A 301 14.72 1.54 8.01
CA ILE A 301 15.79 2.47 7.63
C ILE A 301 15.71 3.78 8.41
N THR A 302 14.82 3.83 9.42
CA THR A 302 14.64 5.00 10.27
C THR A 302 15.89 5.22 11.11
N GLY A 303 16.46 6.42 11.02
CA GLY A 303 17.68 6.79 11.71
C GLY A 303 18.98 6.39 11.00
N GLN A 304 20.06 7.11 11.33
CA GLN A 304 21.34 7.01 10.63
C GLN A 304 22.03 5.64 10.76
N ALA A 305 21.89 4.98 11.91
CA ALA A 305 22.50 3.67 12.14
C ALA A 305 21.96 2.62 11.17
N ASN A 306 20.63 2.57 11.05
CA ASN A 306 19.93 1.63 10.17
C ASN A 306 20.23 1.91 8.69
N LEU A 307 20.31 3.19 8.30
CA LEU A 307 20.71 3.58 6.95
C LEU A 307 22.15 3.13 6.62
N MET A 308 23.09 3.26 7.55
CA MET A 308 24.47 2.80 7.35
C MET A 308 24.55 1.27 7.23
N GLU A 309 23.71 0.52 7.96
CA GLU A 309 23.61 -0.93 7.78
C GLU A 309 23.07 -1.31 6.40
N LEU A 310 22.03 -0.60 5.92
CA LEU A 310 21.54 -0.76 4.55
C LEU A 310 22.67 -0.53 3.54
N ARG A 311 23.40 0.58 3.66
CA ARG A 311 24.52 0.92 2.77
C ARG A 311 25.58 -0.17 2.74
N LYS A 312 25.96 -0.71 3.89
CA LYS A 312 26.93 -1.82 3.97
C LYS A 312 26.44 -3.07 3.22
N LYS A 313 25.16 -3.43 3.37
CA LYS A 313 24.57 -4.58 2.67
C LYS A 313 24.52 -4.35 1.16
N VAL A 314 24.04 -3.19 0.73
CA VAL A 314 23.94 -2.81 -0.69
C VAL A 314 25.33 -2.79 -1.34
N ALA A 315 26.30 -2.14 -0.70
CA ALA A 315 27.69 -2.06 -1.16
C ALA A 315 28.33 -3.45 -1.29
N ALA A 316 28.14 -4.32 -0.29
CA ALA A 316 28.63 -5.69 -0.32
C ALA A 316 28.00 -6.53 -1.45
N GLU A 317 26.70 -6.35 -1.73
CA GLU A 317 26.03 -7.05 -2.82
C GLU A 317 26.37 -6.54 -4.22
N ILE A 318 26.76 -5.28 -4.35
CA ILE A 318 27.15 -4.67 -5.64
C ILE A 318 28.65 -4.87 -5.89
N GLY A 319 29.46 -4.95 -4.84
CA GLY A 319 30.91 -5.08 -4.93
C GLY A 319 31.64 -3.74 -5.00
N ILE A 320 31.07 -2.66 -4.45
CA ILE A 320 31.69 -1.32 -4.39
C ILE A 320 31.95 -0.90 -2.93
N PRO A 321 32.88 0.03 -2.67
CA PRO A 321 33.05 0.65 -1.36
C PRO A 321 31.77 1.35 -0.88
N VAL A 322 31.54 1.36 0.43
CA VAL A 322 30.38 2.03 1.04
C VAL A 322 30.41 3.53 0.75
N GLU A 323 31.60 4.12 0.75
CA GLU A 323 31.84 5.53 0.47
C GLU A 323 31.47 5.90 -0.97
N GLU A 324 31.74 5.00 -1.91
CA GLU A 324 31.37 5.17 -3.32
C GLU A 324 29.84 5.08 -3.51
N LEU A 325 29.21 4.07 -2.89
CA LEU A 325 27.75 3.97 -2.89
C LEU A 325 27.09 5.21 -2.26
N GLN A 326 27.65 5.72 -1.16
CA GLN A 326 27.13 6.89 -0.47
C GLN A 326 27.24 8.14 -1.34
N ALA A 327 28.36 8.33 -2.06
CA ALA A 327 28.55 9.43 -2.98
C ALA A 327 27.54 9.43 -4.14
N ILE A 328 27.14 8.25 -4.61
CA ILE A 328 26.11 8.09 -5.66
C ILE A 328 24.70 8.33 -5.10
N MET A 329 24.39 7.73 -3.96
CA MET A 329 23.01 7.69 -3.45
C MET A 329 22.59 8.97 -2.73
N GLU A 330 23.46 9.64 -1.98
CA GLU A 330 23.06 10.81 -1.18
C GLU A 330 22.44 11.95 -2.00
N PRO A 331 23.01 12.36 -3.15
CA PRO A 331 22.41 13.40 -3.97
C PRO A 331 21.04 12.96 -4.52
N VAL A 332 20.94 11.70 -4.94
CA VAL A 332 19.72 11.11 -5.50
C VAL A 332 18.59 11.08 -4.47
N GLU A 333 18.88 10.64 -3.24
CA GLU A 333 17.91 10.61 -2.14
C GLU A 333 17.37 12.00 -1.80
N ARG A 334 18.23 13.03 -1.85
CA ARG A 334 17.81 14.42 -1.63
C ARG A 334 16.90 14.92 -2.74
N VAL A 335 17.22 14.61 -3.99
CA VAL A 335 16.36 14.98 -5.14
C VAL A 335 15.00 14.29 -5.02
N TYR A 336 14.96 12.99 -4.70
CA TYR A 336 13.71 12.28 -4.46
C TYR A 336 12.89 12.89 -3.32
N ALA A 337 13.53 13.24 -2.20
CA ALA A 337 12.85 13.89 -1.09
C ALA A 337 12.31 15.28 -1.45
N ILE A 338 13.08 16.09 -2.18
CA ILE A 338 12.62 17.40 -2.67
C ILE A 338 11.42 17.24 -3.60
N ALA A 339 11.49 16.30 -4.55
CA ALA A 339 10.41 16.03 -5.49
C ALA A 339 9.12 15.64 -4.77
N ASP A 340 9.20 14.67 -3.84
CA ASP A 340 8.05 14.24 -3.03
C ASP A 340 7.49 15.40 -2.18
N HIS A 341 8.32 16.14 -1.46
CA HIS A 341 7.85 17.20 -0.56
C HIS A 341 7.27 18.41 -1.30
N SER A 342 7.60 18.58 -2.58
CA SER A 342 7.06 19.64 -3.44
C SER A 342 5.71 19.31 -4.06
N ARG A 343 5.30 18.03 -4.05
CA ARG A 343 4.08 17.51 -4.67
C ARG A 343 2.85 17.67 -3.77
#